data_AF-A0A3M0B6U7-F1
#
_entry.id   AF-A0A3M0B6U7-F1
#
_cell.length_a   1.000
_cell.length_b   1.000
_cell.length_c   1.000
_cell.angle_alpha   90.00
_cell.angle_beta   90.00
_cell.angle_gamma   90.00
#
_symmetry.space_group_name_H-M   'P 1'
#
loop_
_entity.id
_entity.type
_entity.pdbx_description
1 polymer ?
#
loop_
_entity_poly.entity_id
_entity_poly.type
_entity_poly.pdbx_seq_one_letter_code
_entity_poly.pdbx_strand_id
1 'polypeptide(L)'
;MNFLIFYFTLVISLILAKLYPYFYYISFFILILPLWFYNFEKFGLFKIKGFIYGLLASIIYFPFLSGFSFSLLNQFPQIFAEEIFFRGYIQNELSKRFNNHLAIIITSFLFSLPHLILSFSILSVLTFFPSIIFGYLYYYSKSIWASSIFHFFSNMFFQLFLIEFLI
;
A
#
# COMPACT_ATOMS: atom_id res chain seq x y z
N MET A 1 0.77 -18.79 -10.20
CA MET A 1 -0.49 -18.02 -10.35
C MET A 1 -0.16 -16.66 -10.96
N ASN A 2 -0.90 -16.21 -11.98
CA ASN A 2 -0.59 -14.96 -12.69
C ASN A 2 -1.19 -13.77 -11.92
N PHE A 3 -0.34 -12.94 -11.29
CA PHE A 3 -0.79 -11.78 -10.50
C PHE A 3 -1.64 -10.80 -11.31
N LEU A 4 -1.49 -10.79 -12.64
CA LEU A 4 -2.28 -9.94 -13.54
C LEU A 4 -3.78 -10.22 -13.41
N ILE A 5 -4.18 -11.48 -13.24
CA ILE A 5 -5.61 -11.83 -13.11
C ILE A 5 -6.20 -11.12 -11.90
N PHE A 6 -5.58 -11.25 -10.73
CA PHE A 6 -6.07 -10.59 -9.51
C PHE A 6 -5.98 -9.07 -9.58
N TYR A 7 -4.93 -8.55 -10.22
CA TYR A 7 -4.79 -7.11 -10.41
C TYR A 7 -5.92 -6.55 -11.29
N PHE A 8 -6.24 -7.20 -12.41
CA PHE A 8 -7.37 -6.80 -13.25
C PHE A 8 -8.71 -6.96 -12.53
N THR A 9 -8.90 -8.03 -11.76
CA THR A 9 -10.11 -8.19 -10.94
C THR A 9 -10.26 -7.05 -9.91
N LEU A 10 -9.16 -6.64 -9.26
CA LEU A 10 -9.14 -5.48 -8.36
C LEU A 10 -9.52 -4.19 -9.10
N VAL A 11 -8.93 -3.93 -10.27
CA VAL A 11 -9.23 -2.74 -11.06
C VAL A 11 -10.72 -2.71 -11.47
N ILE A 12 -11.25 -3.84 -11.95
CA ILE A 12 -12.67 -3.97 -12.32
C ILE A 12 -13.56 -3.75 -11.09
N SER A 13 -13.24 -4.34 -9.94
CA SER A 13 -14.04 -4.15 -8.73
C SER A 13 -14.05 -2.70 -8.27
N LEU A 14 -12.93 -1.97 -8.38
CA LEU A 14 -12.87 -0.54 -8.02
C LEU A 14 -13.64 0.35 -9.01
N ILE A 15 -13.63 0.03 -10.30
CA ILE A 15 -14.47 0.72 -11.30
C ILE A 15 -15.95 0.52 -10.98
N LEU A 16 -16.35 -0.72 -10.69
CA LEU A 16 -17.73 -1.04 -10.31
C LEU A 16 -18.12 -0.40 -8.96
N ALA A 17 -17.18 -0.25 -8.03
CA ALA A 17 -17.40 0.39 -6.73
C ALA A 17 -17.87 1.85 -6.84
N LYS A 18 -17.55 2.54 -7.94
CA LYS A 18 -18.07 3.89 -8.21
C LYS A 18 -19.58 3.91 -8.46
N LEU A 19 -20.12 2.84 -9.04
CA LEU A 19 -21.55 2.69 -9.32
C LEU A 19 -22.27 2.00 -8.17
N TYR A 20 -21.57 1.09 -7.49
CA TYR A 20 -22.13 0.13 -6.56
C TYR A 20 -21.20 -0.06 -5.34
N PRO A 21 -21.46 0.62 -4.21
CA PRO A 21 -20.51 0.68 -3.09
C PRO A 21 -20.10 -0.68 -2.47
N TYR A 22 -20.93 -1.72 -2.60
CA TYR A 22 -20.60 -3.05 -2.07
C TYR A 22 -19.34 -3.69 -2.71
N PHE A 23 -18.91 -3.22 -3.90
CA PHE A 23 -17.67 -3.68 -4.52
C PHE A 23 -16.40 -3.18 -3.78
N TYR A 24 -16.49 -2.21 -2.86
CA TYR A 24 -15.37 -1.88 -1.97
C TYR A 24 -14.99 -3.07 -1.07
N TYR A 25 -15.99 -3.80 -0.55
CA TYR A 25 -15.73 -5.01 0.25
C TYR A 25 -15.06 -6.10 -0.60
N ILE A 26 -15.52 -6.28 -1.84
CA ILE A 26 -14.91 -7.22 -2.79
C ILE A 26 -13.44 -6.86 -3.05
N SER A 27 -13.16 -5.57 -3.27
CA SER A 27 -11.80 -5.06 -3.46
C SER A 27 -10.91 -5.37 -2.27
N PHE A 28 -11.40 -5.17 -1.04
CA PHE A 28 -10.68 -5.54 0.18
C PHE A 28 -10.37 -7.05 0.24
N PHE A 29 -11.34 -7.91 -0.08
CA PHE A 29 -11.12 -9.37 -0.11
C PHE A 29 -10.08 -9.78 -1.15
N ILE A 30 -10.05 -9.12 -2.32
CA ILE A 30 -9.04 -9.37 -3.36
C ILE A 30 -7.64 -9.00 -2.85
N LEU A 31 -7.49 -7.89 -2.12
CA LEU A 31 -6.22 -7.43 -1.58
C LEU A 31 -5.62 -8.42 -0.56
N ILE A 32 -6.44 -9.03 0.28
CA ILE A 32 -5.98 -10.02 1.27
C ILE A 32 -5.91 -11.46 0.73
N LEU A 33 -6.45 -11.73 -0.47
CA LEU A 33 -6.46 -13.06 -1.08
C LEU A 33 -5.08 -13.75 -1.12
N PRO A 34 -3.94 -13.04 -1.31
CA PRO A 34 -2.61 -13.65 -1.22
C PRO A 34 -2.31 -14.41 0.07
N LEU A 35 -2.99 -14.11 1.18
CA LEU A 35 -2.85 -14.85 2.43
C LEU A 35 -3.40 -16.28 2.34
N TRP A 36 -4.29 -16.57 1.39
CA TRP A 36 -4.86 -17.92 1.22
C TRP A 36 -3.86 -18.89 0.58
N PHE A 37 -2.94 -18.39 -0.25
CA PHE A 37 -2.04 -19.21 -1.05
C PHE A 37 -0.55 -18.95 -0.80
N TYR A 38 -0.21 -18.04 0.12
CA TYR A 38 1.14 -17.90 0.64
C TYR A 38 1.17 -17.95 2.16
N ASN A 39 2.25 -18.52 2.72
CA ASN A 39 2.47 -18.57 4.15
C ASN A 39 2.77 -17.17 4.72
N PHE A 40 2.29 -16.93 5.95
CA PHE A 40 2.50 -15.70 6.71
C PHE A 40 3.99 -15.30 6.87
N GLU A 41 4.89 -16.28 6.94
CA GLU A 41 6.33 -16.06 6.99
C GLU A 41 6.88 -15.33 5.75
N LYS A 42 6.29 -15.57 4.57
CA LYS A 42 6.69 -14.92 3.31
C LYS A 42 6.52 -13.41 3.39
N PHE A 43 5.51 -12.95 4.12
CA PHE A 43 5.23 -11.53 4.32
C PHE A 43 6.10 -10.91 5.43
N GLY A 44 6.88 -11.73 6.17
CA GLY A 44 7.72 -11.26 7.26
C GLY A 44 6.92 -10.70 8.43
N LEU A 45 5.73 -11.25 8.69
CA LEU A 45 4.83 -10.80 9.76
C LEU A 45 5.41 -10.95 11.17
N PHE A 46 6.34 -11.89 11.35
CA PHE A 46 6.99 -12.13 12.64
C PHE A 46 8.33 -11.40 12.78
N LYS A 47 8.73 -10.59 11.78
CA LYS A 47 10.03 -9.89 11.80
C LYS A 47 9.92 -8.53 12.47
N ILE A 48 10.36 -8.46 13.73
CA ILE A 48 10.39 -7.22 14.54
C ILE A 48 11.16 -6.08 13.85
N LYS A 49 12.21 -6.40 13.09
CA LYS A 49 12.95 -5.40 12.30
C LYS A 49 12.03 -4.60 11.38
N GLY A 50 10.94 -5.18 10.86
CA GLY A 50 9.94 -4.46 10.08
C GLY A 50 9.35 -3.26 10.82
N PHE A 51 8.93 -3.48 12.07
CA PHE A 51 8.41 -2.42 12.93
C PHE A 51 9.42 -1.30 13.15
N ILE A 52 10.66 -1.65 13.47
CA ILE A 52 11.73 -0.68 13.72
C ILE A 52 11.98 0.18 12.48
N TYR A 53 12.13 -0.43 11.31
CA TYR A 53 12.40 0.29 10.07
C TYR A 53 11.23 1.19 9.67
N GLY A 54 10.00 0.70 9.83
CA GLY A 54 8.78 1.48 9.57
C GLY A 54 8.68 2.71 10.47
N LEU A 55 8.89 2.53 11.79
CA LEU A 55 8.84 3.64 12.75
C LEU A 55 9.96 4.66 12.50
N LEU A 56 11.21 4.21 12.32
CA LEU A 56 12.35 5.10 12.07
C LEU A 56 12.15 5.92 10.79
N ALA A 57 11.69 5.27 9.70
CA ALA A 57 11.40 5.97 8.45
C ALA A 57 10.26 6.99 8.63
N SER A 58 9.29 6.71 9.49
CA SER A 58 8.11 7.57 9.70
C SER A 58 8.37 8.81 10.56
N ILE A 59 9.54 8.91 11.21
CA ILE A 59 9.93 10.10 12.00
C ILE A 59 9.84 11.38 11.16
N ILE A 60 10.09 11.29 9.85
CA ILE A 60 10.01 12.42 8.92
C ILE A 60 8.63 13.08 8.90
N TYR A 61 7.56 12.34 9.22
CA TYR A 61 6.19 12.86 9.20
C TYR A 61 5.82 13.56 10.51
N PHE A 62 6.48 13.26 11.63
CA PHE A 62 6.08 13.71 12.96
C PHE A 62 5.96 15.23 13.11
N PRO A 63 6.85 16.06 12.52
CA PRO A 63 6.69 17.53 12.57
C PRO A 63 5.40 18.06 11.93
N PHE A 64 4.74 17.27 11.08
CA PHE A 64 3.55 17.66 10.32
C PHE A 64 2.25 17.07 10.88
N LEU A 65 2.31 16.24 11.92
CA LEU A 65 1.14 15.63 12.54
C LEU A 65 0.56 16.62 13.57
N SER A 66 -0.27 17.55 13.10
CA SER A 66 -0.91 18.62 13.89
C SER A 66 -1.98 18.10 14.88
N GLY A 67 -2.34 16.81 14.84
CA GLY A 67 -3.26 16.17 15.77
C GLY A 67 -3.39 14.67 15.53
N PHE A 68 -3.92 13.93 16.50
CA PHE A 68 -4.25 12.51 16.36
C PHE A 68 -5.72 12.28 16.71
N SER A 69 -6.45 11.59 15.82
CA SER A 69 -7.79 11.09 16.09
C SER A 69 -7.79 9.57 16.03
N PHE A 70 -8.47 8.91 16.97
CA PHE A 70 -8.66 7.46 16.95
C PHE A 70 -9.30 6.98 15.64
N SER A 71 -10.09 7.83 14.97
CA SER A 71 -10.69 7.51 13.66
C SER A 71 -9.66 7.23 12.56
N LEU A 72 -8.43 7.76 12.68
CA LEU A 72 -7.35 7.51 11.72
C LEU A 72 -6.93 6.03 11.71
N LEU A 73 -7.04 5.35 12.85
CA LEU A 73 -6.71 3.92 12.97
C LEU A 73 -7.61 3.03 12.10
N ASN A 74 -8.81 3.51 11.73
CA ASN A 74 -9.74 2.76 10.88
C ASN A 74 -9.20 2.49 9.47
N GLN A 75 -8.19 3.25 9.03
CA GLN A 75 -7.57 3.07 7.71
C GLN A 75 -6.55 1.92 7.72
N PHE A 76 -6.05 1.51 8.89
CA PHE A 76 -4.96 0.55 9.00
C PHE A 76 -5.26 -0.81 8.37
N PRO A 77 -6.45 -1.42 8.52
CA PRO A 77 -6.77 -2.70 7.87
C PRO A 77 -6.67 -2.61 6.35
N GLN A 78 -7.15 -1.52 5.75
CA GLN A 78 -7.09 -1.29 4.31
C GLN A 78 -5.64 -1.12 3.85
N ILE A 79 -4.87 -0.26 4.52
CA ILE A 79 -3.43 -0.06 4.25
C ILE A 79 -2.68 -1.39 4.30
N PHE A 80 -2.93 -2.19 5.34
CA PHE A 80 -2.27 -3.46 5.51
C PHE A 80 -2.62 -4.46 4.40
N ALA A 81 -3.88 -4.51 3.98
CA ALA A 81 -4.33 -5.32 2.84
C ALA A 81 -3.64 -4.90 1.54
N GLU A 82 -3.50 -3.60 1.29
CA GLU A 82 -2.78 -3.08 0.13
C GLU A 82 -1.31 -3.51 0.14
N GLU A 83 -0.61 -3.41 1.27
CA GLU A 83 0.79 -3.81 1.36
C GLU A 83 1.01 -5.33 1.21
N ILE A 84 0.06 -6.15 1.69
CA ILE A 84 0.04 -7.60 1.40
C ILE A 84 -0.01 -7.83 -0.11
N PHE A 85 -0.93 -7.16 -0.80
CA PHE A 85 -1.15 -7.37 -2.23
C PHE A 85 -0.01 -6.83 -3.09
N PHE A 86 0.39 -5.59 -2.87
CA PHE A 86 1.37 -4.94 -3.72
C PHE A 86 2.80 -5.36 -3.40
N ARG A 87 3.21 -5.40 -2.12
CA ARG A 87 4.59 -5.78 -1.76
C ARG A 87 4.75 -7.27 -1.58
N GLY A 88 3.89 -7.83 -0.74
CA GLY A 88 3.93 -9.23 -0.38
C GLY A 88 3.69 -10.17 -1.56
N TYR A 89 2.85 -9.73 -2.52
CA TYR A 89 2.51 -10.51 -3.69
C TYR A 89 3.10 -9.97 -4.99
N ILE A 90 2.60 -8.85 -5.53
CA ILE A 90 2.97 -8.36 -6.88
C ILE A 90 4.48 -8.11 -7.01
N GLN A 91 5.07 -7.33 -6.10
CA GLN A 91 6.50 -7.01 -6.13
C GLN A 91 7.36 -8.27 -6.07
N ASN A 92 7.01 -9.22 -5.20
CA ASN A 92 7.72 -10.50 -5.12
C ASN A 92 7.59 -11.35 -6.39
N GLU A 93 6.42 -11.38 -7.04
CA GLU A 93 6.27 -12.11 -8.31
C GLU A 93 7.04 -11.44 -9.45
N LEU A 94 7.11 -10.11 -9.48
CA LEU A 94 7.92 -9.36 -10.43
C LEU A 94 9.42 -9.56 -10.19
N SER A 95 9.87 -9.58 -8.94
CA SER A 95 11.27 -9.84 -8.55
C SER A 95 11.78 -11.22 -8.97
N LYS A 96 10.90 -12.18 -9.29
CA LYS A 96 11.31 -13.47 -9.87
C LYS A 96 11.70 -13.37 -11.34
N ARG A 97 11.24 -12.33 -12.05
CA ARG A 97 11.41 -12.13 -13.49
C ARG A 97 12.33 -10.96 -13.82
N PHE A 98 12.37 -9.98 -12.93
CA PHE A 98 13.13 -8.74 -13.08
C PHE A 98 14.03 -8.51 -11.86
N ASN A 99 14.98 -7.59 -11.96
CA ASN A 99 15.71 -7.14 -10.78
C ASN A 99 14.77 -6.43 -9.79
N ASN A 100 15.17 -6.38 -8.51
CA ASN A 100 14.32 -5.85 -7.44
C ASN A 100 13.95 -4.38 -7.61
N HIS A 101 14.83 -3.55 -8.18
CA HIS A 101 14.56 -2.13 -8.39
C HIS A 101 13.48 -1.91 -9.44
N LEU A 102 13.55 -2.65 -10.55
CA LEU A 102 12.55 -2.62 -11.60
C LEU A 102 11.21 -3.18 -11.09
N ALA A 103 11.24 -4.26 -10.31
CA ALA A 103 10.04 -4.79 -9.67
C ALA A 103 9.36 -3.75 -8.76
N ILE A 104 10.12 -3.02 -7.95
CA ILE A 104 9.61 -1.92 -7.11
C ILE A 104 8.97 -0.83 -7.96
N ILE A 105 9.65 -0.36 -9.02
CA ILE A 105 9.12 0.70 -9.88
C ILE A 105 7.82 0.26 -10.56
N ILE A 106 7.77 -0.95 -11.12
CA ILE A 106 6.58 -1.48 -11.77
C ILE A 106 5.43 -1.65 -10.75
N THR A 107 5.71 -2.21 -9.57
CA THR A 107 4.68 -2.32 -8.52
C THR A 107 4.16 -0.96 -8.10
N SER A 108 5.02 0.05 -7.97
CA SER A 108 4.59 1.41 -7.60
C SER A 108 3.74 2.07 -8.67
N PHE A 109 4.04 1.83 -9.95
CA PHE A 109 3.17 2.26 -11.03
C PHE A 109 1.80 1.56 -10.95
N LEU A 110 1.78 0.25 -10.73
CA LEU A 110 0.53 -0.50 -10.57
C LEU A 110 -0.27 -0.07 -9.32
N PHE A 111 0.41 0.38 -8.27
CA PHE A 111 -0.20 0.86 -7.02
C PHE A 111 -0.94 2.20 -7.21
N SER A 112 -0.40 3.12 -8.02
CA SER A 112 -1.01 4.45 -8.23
C SER A 112 -2.26 4.41 -9.12
N LEU A 113 -2.40 3.42 -10.00
CA LEU A 113 -3.54 3.30 -10.91
C LEU A 113 -4.90 3.15 -10.18
N PRO A 114 -5.08 2.25 -9.20
CA PRO A 114 -6.26 2.22 -8.33
C PRO A 114 -6.61 3.56 -7.71
N HIS A 115 -5.62 4.32 -7.24
CA HIS A 115 -5.82 5.63 -6.62
C HIS A 115 -6.37 6.64 -7.65
N LEU A 116 -5.82 6.65 -8.86
CA LEU A 116 -6.31 7.48 -9.97
C LEU A 116 -7.74 7.09 -10.38
N ILE A 117 -8.06 5.80 -10.37
CA ILE A 117 -9.42 5.34 -10.65
C ILE A 117 -10.36 5.90 -9.59
N LEU A 118 -10.07 5.71 -8.30
CA LEU A 118 -10.96 6.15 -7.21
C LEU A 118 -11.13 7.66 -7.16
N SER A 119 -10.04 8.41 -7.33
CA SER A 119 -10.05 9.87 -7.37
C SER A 119 -9.15 10.36 -8.50
N PHE A 120 -9.73 11.03 -9.50
CA PHE A 120 -8.96 11.56 -10.63
C PHE A 120 -8.32 12.90 -10.23
N SER A 121 -7.11 12.85 -9.68
CA SER A 121 -6.37 14.03 -9.21
C SER A 121 -4.86 13.87 -9.41
N ILE A 122 -4.14 14.99 -9.43
CA ILE A 122 -2.67 14.98 -9.45
C ILE A 122 -2.11 14.27 -8.20
N LEU A 123 -2.76 14.45 -7.04
CA LEU A 123 -2.38 13.81 -5.79
C LEU A 123 -2.46 12.28 -5.89
N SER A 124 -3.46 11.75 -6.58
CA SER A 124 -3.59 10.31 -6.84
C SER A 124 -2.45 9.78 -7.70
N VAL A 125 -1.97 10.54 -8.70
CA VAL A 125 -0.78 10.17 -9.49
C VAL A 125 0.47 10.19 -8.61
N LEU A 126 0.59 11.20 -7.75
CA LEU A 126 1.75 11.37 -6.87
C LEU A 126 1.90 10.25 -5.84
N THR A 127 0.87 9.45 -5.55
CA THR A 127 0.97 8.22 -4.72
C THR A 127 2.02 7.22 -5.22
N PHE A 128 2.43 7.33 -6.49
CA PHE A 128 3.56 6.62 -7.06
C PHE A 128 4.86 6.78 -6.24
N PHE A 129 5.18 8.00 -5.80
CA PHE A 129 6.42 8.32 -5.10
C PHE A 129 6.53 7.70 -3.71
N PRO A 130 5.56 7.87 -2.78
CA PRO A 130 5.60 7.19 -1.49
C PRO A 130 5.56 5.67 -1.69
N SER A 131 4.83 5.15 -2.69
CA SER A 131 4.83 3.72 -3.01
C SER A 131 6.24 3.16 -3.35
N ILE A 132 7.12 3.94 -3.97
CA ILE A 132 8.52 3.52 -4.18
C ILE A 132 9.21 3.29 -2.83
N ILE A 133 9.01 4.21 -1.87
CA ILE A 133 9.58 4.10 -0.53
C ILE A 133 9.02 2.86 0.17
N PHE A 134 7.72 2.59 0.04
CA PHE A 134 7.07 1.39 0.58
C PHE A 134 7.75 0.12 0.03
N GLY A 135 8.02 0.09 -1.27
CA GLY A 135 8.72 -1.01 -1.94
C GLY A 135 10.14 -1.24 -1.42
N TYR A 136 10.91 -0.18 -1.18
CA TYR A 136 12.26 -0.29 -0.62
C TYR A 136 12.25 -0.67 0.87
N LEU A 137 11.34 -0.12 1.66
CA LEU A 137 11.16 -0.51 3.06
C LEU A 137 10.86 -2.00 3.18
N TYR A 138 9.96 -2.52 2.35
CA TYR A 138 9.70 -3.96 2.27
C TYR A 138 10.95 -4.73 1.81
N TYR A 139 11.64 -4.25 0.77
CA TYR A 139 12.82 -4.90 0.21
C TYR A 139 13.96 -5.07 1.24
N TYR A 140 14.24 -4.05 2.05
CA TYR A 140 15.32 -4.10 3.05
C TYR A 140 14.90 -4.79 4.34
N SER A 141 13.71 -4.50 4.85
CA SER A 141 13.24 -5.10 6.12
C SER A 141 12.79 -6.56 5.97
N LYS A 142 12.47 -6.98 4.73
CA LYS A 142 11.83 -8.26 4.41
C LYS A 142 10.55 -8.49 5.21
N SER A 143 9.83 -7.42 5.54
CA SER A 143 8.63 -7.42 6.37
C SER A 143 7.64 -6.37 5.86
N ILE A 144 6.38 -6.76 5.69
CA ILE A 144 5.32 -5.83 5.30
C ILE A 144 5.03 -4.79 6.39
N TRP A 145 5.41 -5.04 7.65
CA TRP A 145 5.23 -4.05 8.71
C TRP A 145 5.97 -2.74 8.44
N ALA A 146 7.16 -2.80 7.85
CA ALA A 146 7.92 -1.59 7.55
C ALA A 146 7.16 -0.69 6.57
N SER A 147 6.61 -1.29 5.51
CA SER A 147 5.86 -0.54 4.50
C SER A 147 4.50 -0.11 5.03
N SER A 148 3.75 -0.97 5.74
CA SER A 148 2.44 -0.64 6.30
C SER A 148 2.49 0.50 7.33
N ILE A 149 3.48 0.53 8.21
CA ILE A 149 3.64 1.61 9.19
C ILE A 149 3.93 2.93 8.49
N PHE A 150 4.90 2.93 7.56
CA PHE A 150 5.25 4.14 6.84
C PHE A 150 4.12 4.64 5.93
N HIS A 151 3.38 3.72 5.30
CA HIS A 151 2.18 4.03 4.53
C HIS A 151 1.10 4.66 5.43
N PHE A 152 0.85 4.10 6.62
CA PHE A 152 -0.08 4.69 7.59
C PHE A 152 0.28 6.13 7.95
N PHE A 153 1.53 6.41 8.29
CA PHE A 153 1.97 7.78 8.56
C PHE A 153 1.95 8.70 7.32
N SER A 154 2.20 8.14 6.13
CA SER A 154 2.04 8.86 4.86
C SER A 154 0.59 9.29 4.63
N ASN A 155 -0.39 8.44 4.94
CA ASN A 155 -1.81 8.78 4.83
C ASN A 155 -2.24 9.81 5.87
N MET A 156 -1.72 9.70 7.10
CA MET A 156 -1.94 10.72 8.13
C MET A 156 -1.37 12.07 7.70
N PHE A 157 -0.15 12.11 7.19
CA PHE A 157 0.47 13.33 6.67
C PHE A 157 -0.36 13.94 5.54
N PHE A 158 -0.84 13.11 4.62
CA PHE A 158 -1.73 13.56 3.55
C PHE A 158 -3.01 14.21 4.13
N GLN A 159 -3.69 13.54 5.05
CA GLN A 159 -4.97 13.97 5.58
C GLN A 159 -4.89 15.19 6.52
N LEU A 160 -3.85 15.28 7.35
CA LEU A 160 -3.74 16.27 8.41
C LEU A 160 -2.94 17.53 8.02
N PHE A 161 -2.22 17.47 6.89
CA PHE A 161 -1.36 18.57 6.48
C PHE A 161 -1.51 18.89 5.00
N LEU A 162 -1.37 17.88 4.12
CA LEU A 162 -1.28 18.14 2.68
C LEU A 162 -2.61 18.61 2.07
N ILE A 163 -3.74 18.07 2.54
CA ILE A 163 -5.08 18.51 2.11
C ILE A 163 -5.32 19.97 2.48
N GLU A 164 -5.00 20.37 3.73
CA GLU A 164 -5.23 21.74 4.23
C GLU A 164 -4.40 22.80 3.49
N PHE A 165 -3.25 22.40 2.93
CA PHE A 165 -2.36 23.34 2.23
C PHE A 165 -2.67 23.48 0.72
N LEU A 166 -3.34 22.49 0.12
CA LEU A 166 -3.53 22.41 -1.34
C LEU A 166 -4.98 22.64 -1.79
N ILE A 167 -5.94 22.69 -0.88
CA ILE A 167 -7.37 22.93 -1.12
C ILE A 167 -7.83 24.07 -0.23
#